data_AF-A0A9E2ZQQ7-F1
#
_entry.id   AF-A0A9E2ZQQ7-F1
#
_cell.length_a   1.000
_cell.length_b   1.000
_cell.length_c   1.000
_cell.angle_alpha   90.00
_cell.angle_beta   90.00
_cell.angle_gamma   90.00
#
_symmetry.space_group_name_H-M   'P 1'
#
loop_
_entity.id
_entity.type
_entity.pdbx_description
1 polymer ?
#
loop_
_entity_poly.entity_id
_entity_poly.type
_entity_poly.pdbx_seq_one_letter_code
_entity_poly.pdbx_strand_id
1 'polypeptide(L)'
;MRSSRLSFIARQIGALTAVALGAVATLNRYHPLARTGYRSLVSWAWGLIVTEFPVQTLVSQLAGLALTTRLTPRVRAVAWLTVAVSALGLLNVDRVAHRTDRTLTTGLDRGLGRRRRTDSGDLWRAPGSGTAKAPGAVRMLRIYRDYAHDADISYGEFGGANRLDIWRRPDVDYTGSAQAHLQSKASMT
;
A
#
# COMPACT_ATOMS: atom_id res chain seq x y z
N MET A 1 -19.90 15.09 40.69
CA MET A 1 -20.72 14.54 39.57
C MET A 1 -20.30 15.01 38.17
N ARG A 2 -19.77 16.23 37.98
CA ARG A 2 -19.42 16.77 36.64
C ARG A 2 -18.22 16.07 35.98
N SER A 3 -17.15 15.79 36.75
CA SER A 3 -15.95 15.11 36.22
C SER A 3 -16.17 13.66 35.78
N SER A 4 -17.08 12.92 36.41
CA SER A 4 -17.37 11.52 36.04
C SER A 4 -18.17 11.41 34.73
N ARG A 5 -19.02 12.41 34.43
CA ARG A 5 -19.69 12.51 33.12
C ARG A 5 -18.72 12.88 32.00
N LEU A 6 -17.82 13.83 32.25
CA LEU A 6 -16.83 14.25 31.25
C LEU A 6 -15.87 13.12 30.87
N SER A 7 -15.34 12.38 31.85
CA SER A 7 -14.47 11.23 31.56
C SER A 7 -15.19 10.09 30.85
N PHE A 8 -16.47 9.89 31.14
CA PHE A 8 -17.31 8.92 30.45
C PHE A 8 -17.53 9.29 28.98
N ILE A 9 -17.87 10.54 28.69
CA ILE A 9 -18.07 11.05 27.33
C ILE A 9 -16.75 11.00 26.55
N ALA A 10 -15.65 11.45 27.15
CA ALA A 10 -14.33 11.40 26.53
C ALA A 10 -13.92 9.97 26.12
N ARG A 11 -14.25 8.96 26.95
CA ARG A 11 -14.05 7.55 26.61
C ARG A 11 -14.90 7.07 25.44
N GLN A 12 -16.15 7.49 25.32
CA GLN A 12 -16.98 7.13 24.16
C GLN A 12 -16.41 7.74 22.87
N ILE A 13 -16.05 9.04 22.93
CA ILE A 13 -15.48 9.76 21.78
C ILE A 13 -14.15 9.12 21.37
N GLY A 14 -13.25 8.86 22.33
CA GLY A 14 -11.97 8.22 22.05
C GLY A 14 -12.11 6.85 21.38
N ALA A 15 -13.03 6.02 21.87
CA ALA A 15 -13.28 4.71 21.27
C ALA A 15 -13.85 4.80 19.84
N LEU A 16 -14.81 5.71 19.60
CA LEU A 16 -15.38 5.94 18.28
C LEU A 16 -14.33 6.48 17.30
N THR A 17 -13.48 7.42 17.74
CA THR A 17 -12.39 7.96 16.92
C THR A 17 -11.38 6.88 16.56
N ALA A 18 -10.96 6.04 17.52
CA ALA A 18 -10.00 4.97 17.25
C ALA A 18 -10.55 3.96 16.23
N VAL A 19 -11.81 3.58 16.37
CA VAL A 19 -12.50 2.68 15.43
C VAL A 19 -12.66 3.31 14.05
N ALA A 20 -13.06 4.60 13.99
CA ALA A 20 -13.17 5.33 12.74
C ALA A 20 -11.83 5.44 12.02
N LEU A 21 -10.74 5.74 12.74
CA LEU A 21 -9.39 5.79 12.17
C LEU A 21 -8.94 4.44 11.61
N GLY A 22 -9.24 3.34 12.31
CA GLY A 22 -8.97 1.98 11.81
C GLY A 22 -9.76 1.62 10.55
N ALA A 23 -11.04 2.00 10.51
CA ALA A 23 -11.89 1.80 9.34
C ALA A 23 -11.41 2.63 8.14
N VAL A 24 -11.08 3.90 8.37
CA VAL A 24 -10.52 4.81 7.35
C VAL A 24 -9.18 4.28 6.83
N ALA A 25 -8.34 3.71 7.71
CA ALA A 25 -7.09 3.05 7.31
C ALA A 25 -7.34 1.89 6.34
N THR A 26 -8.32 1.06 6.67
CA THR A 26 -8.72 -0.11 5.88
C THR A 26 -9.37 0.30 4.55
N LEU A 27 -10.18 1.35 4.55
CA LEU A 27 -10.81 1.91 3.34
C LEU A 27 -9.80 2.58 2.41
N ASN A 28 -8.84 3.33 2.98
CA ASN A 28 -7.77 4.00 2.23
C ASN A 28 -6.91 3.01 1.42
N ARG A 29 -6.89 1.74 1.81
CA ARG A 29 -6.27 0.67 1.03
C ARG A 29 -7.04 0.39 -0.26
N TYR A 30 -8.35 0.14 -0.19
CA TYR A 30 -9.18 -0.18 -1.36
C TYR A 30 -9.40 1.03 -2.27
N HIS A 31 -9.49 2.21 -1.67
CA HIS A 31 -9.66 3.45 -2.40
C HIS A 31 -8.77 4.51 -1.77
N PRO A 32 -7.57 4.79 -2.34
CA PRO A 32 -6.67 5.79 -1.78
C PRO A 32 -7.40 7.13 -1.65
N LEU A 33 -7.41 7.66 -0.43
CA LEU A 33 -8.13 8.88 -0.06
C LEU A 33 -7.53 10.13 -0.73
N ALA A 34 -6.26 10.05 -1.14
CA ALA A 34 -5.61 11.07 -1.94
C ALA A 34 -4.75 10.41 -3.02
N ARG A 35 -5.03 10.75 -4.29
CA ARG A 35 -4.36 10.17 -5.46
C ARG A 35 -3.23 11.05 -6.00
N THR A 36 -3.20 12.34 -5.66
CA THR A 36 -2.22 13.30 -6.21
C THR A 36 -1.61 14.21 -5.14
N GLY A 37 -0.38 14.69 -5.38
CA GLY A 37 0.31 15.69 -4.57
C GLY A 37 0.73 15.21 -3.17
N TYR A 38 1.08 16.14 -2.27
CA TYR A 38 1.62 15.80 -0.94
C TYR A 38 0.68 14.97 -0.05
N ARG A 39 -0.64 15.06 -0.26
CA ARG A 39 -1.62 14.25 0.49
C ARG A 39 -1.56 12.76 0.10
N SER A 40 -1.10 12.43 -1.12
CA SER A 40 -0.91 11.04 -1.53
C SER A 40 0.20 10.36 -0.74
N LEU A 41 1.18 11.10 -0.23
CA LEU A 41 2.24 10.53 0.64
C LEU A 41 1.68 10.06 1.98
N VAL A 42 0.78 10.85 2.58
CA VAL A 42 0.14 10.48 3.85
C VAL A 42 -0.82 9.32 3.64
N SER A 43 -1.61 9.36 2.56
CA SER A 43 -2.48 8.25 2.15
C SER A 43 -1.66 6.98 1.87
N TRP A 44 -0.51 7.08 1.21
CA TRP A 44 0.39 5.96 0.95
C TRP A 44 1.03 5.42 2.23
N ALA A 45 1.60 6.27 3.09
CA ALA A 45 2.24 5.86 4.35
C ALA A 45 1.24 5.17 5.30
N TRP A 46 0.01 5.68 5.35
CA TRP A 46 -1.05 5.09 6.15
C TRP A 46 -1.56 3.76 5.56
N GLY A 47 -1.63 3.66 4.23
CA GLY A 47 -1.93 2.40 3.54
C GLY A 47 -0.84 1.34 3.73
N LEU A 48 0.43 1.74 3.75
CA LEU A 48 1.59 0.86 3.92
C LEU A 48 1.51 0.03 5.22
N ILE A 49 1.18 0.66 6.34
CA ILE A 49 1.10 -0.03 7.63
C ILE A 49 0.05 -1.15 7.57
N VAL A 50 -1.10 -0.86 6.94
CA VAL A 50 -2.22 -1.78 6.80
C VAL A 50 -1.89 -2.91 5.83
N THR A 51 -1.11 -2.65 4.77
CA THR A 51 -0.75 -3.65 3.76
C THR A 51 0.41 -4.53 4.14
N GLU A 52 1.41 -3.99 4.83
CA GLU A 52 2.60 -4.74 5.25
C GLU A 52 2.33 -5.53 6.54
N PHE A 53 1.44 -5.03 7.39
CA PHE A 53 1.13 -5.64 8.69
C PHE A 53 -0.39 -5.76 8.93
N PRO A 54 -1.14 -6.45 8.05
CA PRO A 54 -2.59 -6.56 8.15
C PRO A 54 -3.03 -7.28 9.44
N VAL A 55 -2.32 -8.34 9.84
CA VAL A 55 -2.65 -9.13 11.04
C VAL A 55 -2.34 -8.36 12.32
N GLN A 56 -1.20 -7.65 12.37
CA GLN A 56 -0.82 -6.85 13.53
C GLN A 56 -1.76 -5.66 13.71
N THR A 57 -2.20 -5.06 12.60
CA THR A 57 -3.23 -4.01 12.61
C THR A 57 -4.54 -4.54 13.17
N LEU A 58 -4.97 -5.73 12.75
CA LEU A 58 -6.16 -6.39 13.28
C LEU A 58 -6.06 -6.69 14.78
N VAL A 59 -4.94 -7.27 15.22
CA VAL A 59 -4.67 -7.55 16.65
C VAL A 59 -4.72 -6.26 17.47
N SER A 60 -4.16 -5.17 16.95
CA SER A 60 -4.17 -3.86 17.62
C SER A 60 -5.58 -3.29 17.75
N GLN A 61 -6.41 -3.41 16.71
CA GLN A 61 -7.82 -3.00 16.74
C GLN A 61 -8.61 -3.80 17.77
N LEU A 62 -8.44 -5.13 17.80
CA LEU A 62 -9.10 -6.02 18.75
C LEU A 62 -8.64 -5.76 20.19
N ALA A 63 -7.34 -5.59 20.42
CA ALA A 63 -6.77 -5.30 21.74
C ALA A 63 -7.24 -3.93 22.25
N GLY A 64 -7.19 -2.90 21.40
CA GLY A 64 -7.69 -1.56 21.73
C GLY A 64 -9.17 -1.58 22.11
N LEU A 65 -9.99 -2.34 21.37
CA LEU A 65 -11.41 -2.51 21.66
C LEU A 65 -11.64 -3.30 22.96
N ALA A 66 -10.90 -4.38 23.20
CA ALA A 66 -10.99 -5.19 24.41
C ALA A 66 -10.63 -4.39 25.69
N LEU A 67 -9.70 -3.43 25.59
CA LEU A 67 -9.30 -2.55 26.68
C LEU A 67 -10.34 -1.45 27.00
N THR A 68 -11.36 -1.24 26.16
CA THR A 68 -12.44 -0.26 26.41
C THR A 68 -13.51 -0.80 27.35
N THR A 69 -13.24 -0.78 28.67
CA THR A 69 -14.08 -1.46 29.68
C THR A 69 -15.31 -0.68 30.17
N ARG A 70 -15.69 0.47 29.59
CA ARG A 70 -16.89 1.25 30.03
C ARG A 70 -17.60 1.98 28.88
N LEU A 71 -17.99 1.25 27.85
CA LEU A 71 -18.79 1.78 26.75
C LEU A 71 -20.29 1.54 26.96
N THR A 72 -21.14 2.42 26.42
CA THR A 72 -22.57 2.13 26.35
C THR A 72 -22.81 0.90 25.45
N PRO A 73 -23.87 0.11 25.65
CA PRO A 73 -24.13 -1.08 24.82
C PRO A 73 -24.19 -0.76 23.32
N ARG A 74 -24.76 0.39 22.95
CA ARG A 74 -24.86 0.84 21.56
C ARG A 74 -23.50 1.21 20.95
N VAL A 75 -22.71 2.02 21.65
CA VAL A 75 -21.35 2.40 21.18
C VAL A 75 -20.48 1.17 21.07
N ARG A 76 -20.56 0.26 22.05
CA ARG A 76 -19.84 -1.02 22.01
C ARG A 76 -20.24 -1.85 20.79
N ALA A 77 -21.53 -1.98 20.50
CA ALA A 77 -22.01 -2.74 19.33
C ALA A 77 -21.50 -2.16 18.00
N VAL A 78 -21.60 -0.83 17.81
CA VAL A 78 -21.09 -0.15 16.61
C VAL A 78 -19.58 -0.33 16.47
N ALA A 79 -18.85 -0.21 17.59
CA ALA A 79 -17.41 -0.37 17.61
C ALA A 79 -16.97 -1.79 17.23
N TRP A 80 -17.63 -2.81 17.79
CA TRP A 80 -17.41 -4.21 17.41
C TRP A 80 -17.77 -4.50 15.96
N LEU A 81 -18.89 -3.97 15.46
CA LEU A 81 -19.31 -4.18 14.07
C LEU A 81 -18.29 -3.58 13.10
N THR A 82 -17.81 -2.37 13.38
CA THR A 82 -16.82 -1.70 12.53
C THR A 82 -15.48 -2.43 12.53
N VAL A 83 -15.04 -2.94 13.69
CA VAL A 83 -13.83 -3.78 13.77
C VAL A 83 -14.04 -5.11 13.02
N ALA A 84 -15.21 -5.73 13.11
CA ALA A 84 -15.53 -6.94 12.36
C ALA A 84 -15.49 -6.72 10.83
N VAL A 85 -16.07 -5.62 10.34
CA VAL A 85 -16.00 -5.24 8.92
C VAL A 85 -14.55 -4.97 8.50
N SER A 86 -13.78 -4.26 9.32
CA SER A 86 -12.36 -3.99 9.05
C SER A 86 -11.54 -5.29 9.01
N ALA A 87 -11.83 -6.23 9.91
CA ALA A 87 -11.20 -7.55 9.96
C ALA A 87 -11.47 -8.36 8.68
N LEU A 88 -12.71 -8.35 8.18
CA LEU A 88 -13.05 -9.03 6.92
C LEU A 88 -12.27 -8.45 5.74
N GLY A 89 -12.13 -7.12 5.67
CA GLY A 89 -11.30 -6.46 4.66
C GLY A 89 -9.83 -6.88 4.74
N LEU A 90 -9.24 -6.80 5.94
CA LEU A 90 -7.84 -7.18 6.17
C LEU A 90 -7.54 -8.65 5.85
N LEU A 91 -8.43 -9.57 6.23
CA LEU A 91 -8.29 -11.00 5.89
C LEU A 91 -8.40 -11.26 4.39
N ASN A 92 -9.25 -10.50 3.68
CA ASN A 92 -9.32 -10.59 2.23
C ASN A 92 -8.02 -10.10 1.56
N VAL A 93 -7.45 -8.99 2.06
CA VAL A 93 -6.15 -8.49 1.59
C VAL A 93 -5.05 -9.54 1.77
N ASP A 94 -4.96 -10.12 2.96
CA ASP A 94 -3.98 -11.18 3.25
C ASP A 94 -4.13 -12.37 2.29
N ARG A 95 -5.37 -12.81 2.06
CA ARG A 95 -5.68 -13.91 1.15
C ARG A 95 -5.30 -13.60 -0.30
N VAL A 96 -5.59 -12.39 -0.78
CA VAL A 96 -5.25 -11.97 -2.15
C VAL A 96 -3.73 -11.85 -2.31
N ALA A 97 -3.03 -11.27 -1.34
CA ALA A 97 -1.58 -11.13 -1.37
C ALA A 97 -0.88 -12.49 -1.55
N HIS A 98 -1.29 -13.51 -0.77
CA HIS A 98 -0.77 -14.87 -0.88
C HIS A 98 -1.06 -15.55 -2.23
N ARG A 99 -2.16 -15.18 -2.91
CA ARG A 99 -2.49 -15.72 -4.25
C ARG A 99 -1.67 -15.05 -5.35
N THR A 100 -1.41 -13.75 -5.23
CA THR A 100 -0.64 -12.99 -6.22
C THR A 100 0.79 -13.50 -6.29
N ASP A 101 1.42 -13.82 -5.15
CA ASP A 101 2.79 -14.36 -5.13
C ASP A 101 2.90 -15.67 -5.93
N ARG A 102 1.93 -16.58 -5.77
CA ARG A 102 1.88 -17.84 -6.53
C ARG A 102 1.65 -17.60 -8.02
N THR A 103 0.74 -16.68 -8.35
CA THR A 103 0.39 -16.36 -9.74
C THR A 103 1.57 -15.72 -10.46
N LEU A 104 2.22 -14.73 -9.83
CA LEU A 104 3.40 -14.06 -10.34
C LEU A 104 4.57 -15.03 -10.50
N THR A 105 4.84 -15.85 -9.49
CA THR A 105 5.89 -16.87 -9.56
C THR A 105 5.63 -17.85 -10.70
N THR A 106 4.38 -18.32 -10.86
CA THR A 106 4.01 -19.22 -11.95
C THR A 106 4.18 -18.56 -13.32
N GLY A 107 3.76 -17.30 -13.49
CA GLY A 107 3.92 -16.55 -14.73
C GLY A 107 5.39 -16.34 -15.08
N LEU A 108 6.21 -15.95 -14.10
CA LEU A 108 7.64 -15.78 -14.27
C LEU A 108 8.35 -17.10 -14.58
N ASP A 109 7.95 -18.20 -13.96
CA ASP A 109 8.54 -19.51 -14.22
C ASP A 109 8.17 -20.04 -15.61
N ARG A 110 6.98 -19.69 -16.14
CA ARG A 110 6.60 -20.00 -17.52
C ARG A 110 7.38 -19.17 -18.54
N GLY A 111 7.58 -17.87 -18.28
CA GLY A 111 8.24 -16.97 -19.22
C GLY A 111 9.78 -17.06 -19.19
N LEU A 112 10.36 -17.23 -18.00
CA LEU A 112 11.80 -17.14 -17.76
C LEU A 112 12.42 -18.47 -17.28
N GLY A 113 11.60 -19.51 -17.08
CA GLY A 113 12.03 -20.80 -16.56
C GLY A 113 12.14 -20.84 -15.03
N ARG A 114 12.00 -22.04 -14.46
CA ARG A 114 12.07 -22.28 -13.00
C ARG A 114 13.42 -21.94 -12.37
N ARG A 115 14.49 -21.93 -13.16
CA ARG A 115 15.85 -21.59 -12.75
C ARG A 115 16.21 -20.11 -12.97
N ARG A 116 15.25 -19.25 -13.33
CA ARG A 116 15.46 -17.81 -13.56
C ARG A 116 16.23 -17.08 -12.45
N ARG A 117 16.14 -17.53 -11.19
CA ARG A 117 16.85 -16.93 -10.04
C ARG A 117 18.33 -17.34 -9.96
N THR A 118 18.71 -18.47 -10.55
CA THR A 118 20.08 -18.98 -10.58
C THR A 118 20.76 -18.72 -11.91
N ASP A 119 20.00 -18.72 -13.02
CA ASP A 119 20.53 -18.56 -14.38
C ASP A 119 20.85 -17.09 -14.72
N SER A 120 20.51 -16.15 -13.83
CA SER A 120 20.76 -14.71 -14.00
C SER A 120 22.11 -14.23 -13.43
N GLY A 121 22.93 -15.14 -12.89
CA GLY A 121 24.24 -14.83 -12.28
C GLY A 121 25.21 -14.10 -13.22
N ASP A 122 25.15 -14.39 -14.52
CA ASP A 122 26.04 -13.80 -15.53
C ASP A 122 25.38 -12.67 -16.34
N LEU A 123 24.05 -12.47 -16.19
CA LEU A 123 23.30 -11.46 -16.95
C LEU A 123 23.50 -10.05 -16.41
N TRP A 124 23.87 -9.91 -15.13
CA TRP A 124 24.03 -8.62 -14.47
C TRP A 124 25.43 -8.51 -13.87
N ARG A 125 26.30 -7.71 -14.49
CA ARG A 125 27.46 -7.18 -13.76
C ARG A 125 26.92 -6.21 -12.73
N ALA A 126 27.18 -6.49 -11.45
CA ALA A 126 26.91 -5.54 -10.39
C ALA A 126 27.56 -4.20 -10.77
N PRO A 127 26.82 -3.07 -10.73
CA PRO A 127 27.41 -1.77 -11.00
C PRO A 127 28.57 -1.58 -10.00
N GLY A 128 29.79 -1.42 -10.53
CA GLY A 128 30.98 -1.20 -9.70
C GLY A 128 30.72 -0.03 -8.76
N SER A 129 30.99 -0.22 -7.46
CA SER A 129 30.79 0.68 -6.30
C SER A 129 30.22 2.08 -6.61
N GLY A 130 29.01 2.12 -7.17
CA GLY A 130 28.32 3.35 -7.49
C GLY A 130 27.76 3.87 -6.19
N THR A 131 28.46 4.83 -5.58
CA THR A 131 28.09 5.55 -4.35
C THR A 131 26.89 6.48 -4.55
N ALA A 132 25.90 6.07 -5.34
CA ALA A 132 24.63 6.77 -5.41
C ALA A 132 23.90 6.53 -4.08
N LYS A 133 24.00 7.49 -3.15
CA LYS A 133 23.17 7.52 -1.95
C LYS A 133 21.72 7.26 -2.37
N ALA A 134 21.12 6.22 -1.78
CA ALA A 134 19.72 5.90 -1.96
C ALA A 134 18.91 7.18 -1.75
N PRO A 135 18.18 7.66 -2.77
CA PRO A 135 17.42 8.90 -2.63
C PRO A 135 16.37 8.72 -1.53
N GLY A 136 16.41 9.56 -0.50
CA GLY A 136 15.35 9.63 0.50
C GLY A 136 14.00 10.02 -0.14
N ALA A 137 12.89 9.80 0.58
CA ALA A 137 11.53 9.97 0.04
C ALA A 137 11.28 11.30 -0.70
N VAL A 138 11.81 12.42 -0.17
CA VAL A 138 11.68 13.75 -0.81
C VAL A 138 12.45 13.82 -2.13
N ARG A 139 13.65 13.23 -2.18
CA ARG A 139 14.45 13.16 -3.42
C ARG A 139 13.80 12.22 -4.42
N MET A 140 13.21 11.12 -3.97
CA MET A 140 12.41 10.25 -4.84
C MET A 140 11.17 10.94 -5.40
N LEU A 141 10.50 11.80 -4.63
CA LEU A 141 9.34 12.55 -5.13
C LEU A 141 9.74 13.54 -6.24
N ARG A 142 10.90 14.20 -6.09
CA ARG A 142 11.45 15.05 -7.16
C ARG A 142 11.84 14.23 -8.39
N ILE A 143 12.53 13.11 -8.21
CA ILE A 143 12.87 12.19 -9.32
C ILE A 143 11.59 11.72 -10.01
N TYR A 144 10.55 11.35 -9.26
CA TYR A 144 9.27 10.96 -9.86
C TYR A 144 8.69 12.10 -10.71
N ARG A 145 8.61 13.32 -10.17
CA ARG A 145 8.06 14.47 -10.90
C ARG A 145 8.87 14.85 -12.15
N ASP A 146 10.19 14.77 -12.05
CA ASP A 146 11.08 15.28 -13.10
C ASP A 146 11.36 14.22 -14.18
N TYR A 147 10.99 12.94 -13.95
CA TYR A 147 11.28 11.82 -14.87
C TYR A 147 10.06 10.99 -15.27
N ALA A 148 8.97 10.96 -14.50
CA ALA A 148 7.73 10.27 -14.91
C ALA A 148 6.93 11.21 -15.82
N HIS A 149 7.02 10.97 -17.13
CA HIS A 149 6.39 11.82 -18.14
C HIS A 149 4.97 11.36 -18.47
N ASP A 150 4.80 10.05 -18.65
CA ASP A 150 3.49 9.45 -18.89
C ASP A 150 3.24 8.39 -17.81
N ALA A 151 2.34 8.69 -16.88
CA ALA A 151 1.95 7.79 -15.80
C ALA A 151 0.60 7.14 -16.10
N ASP A 152 0.33 6.00 -15.46
CA ASP A 152 -0.98 5.34 -15.50
C ASP A 152 -1.45 4.92 -16.92
N ILE A 153 -0.55 4.68 -17.87
CA ILE A 153 -0.91 4.27 -19.23
C ILE A 153 -1.42 2.83 -19.21
N SER A 154 -2.67 2.63 -19.58
CA SER A 154 -3.23 1.29 -19.78
C SER A 154 -2.56 0.59 -20.97
N TYR A 155 -2.09 -0.63 -20.76
CA TYR A 155 -1.46 -1.44 -21.81
C TYR A 155 -2.07 -2.84 -21.90
N GLY A 156 -2.11 -3.37 -23.12
CA GLY A 156 -2.62 -4.71 -23.42
C GLY A 156 -4.15 -4.85 -23.26
N GLU A 157 -4.63 -6.09 -23.39
CA GLU A 157 -6.06 -6.43 -23.38
C GLU A 157 -6.75 -6.23 -22.02
N PHE A 158 -5.98 -6.09 -20.93
CA PHE A 158 -6.48 -5.94 -19.57
C PHE A 158 -6.67 -4.47 -19.13
N GLY A 159 -6.44 -3.51 -20.03
CA GLY A 159 -6.83 -2.11 -19.89
C GLY A 159 -6.47 -1.47 -18.54
N GLY A 160 -7.47 -0.96 -17.83
CA GLY A 160 -7.31 -0.20 -16.57
C GLY A 160 -6.70 -0.97 -15.40
N ALA A 161 -6.68 -2.31 -15.46
CA ALA A 161 -6.07 -3.17 -14.45
C ALA A 161 -4.55 -3.30 -14.61
N ASN A 162 -4.02 -2.95 -15.79
CA ASN A 162 -2.60 -3.06 -16.10
C ASN A 162 -2.08 -1.73 -16.60
N ARG A 163 -1.40 -1.01 -15.70
CA ARG A 163 -0.90 0.33 -15.95
C ARG A 163 0.62 0.35 -15.96
N LEU A 164 1.18 1.12 -16.88
CA LEU A 164 2.61 1.35 -17.00
C LEU A 164 2.90 2.83 -16.77
N ASP A 165 3.97 3.10 -16.04
CA ASP A 165 4.58 4.42 -15.96
C ASP A 165 5.79 4.43 -16.89
N ILE A 166 5.90 5.44 -17.75
CA ILE A 166 7.06 5.68 -18.60
C ILE A 166 7.96 6.70 -17.90
N TRP A 167 9.10 6.20 -17.45
CA TRP A 167 10.14 7.00 -16.82
C TRP A 167 11.19 7.32 -17.86
N ARG A 168 11.41 8.61 -18.13
CA ARG A 168 12.40 9.07 -19.09
C ARG A 168 13.32 10.09 -18.45
N ARG A 169 14.58 10.04 -18.87
CA ARG A 169 15.51 11.14 -18.67
C ARG A 169 15.12 12.30 -19.58
N PRO A 170 15.09 13.55 -19.08
CA PRO A 170 14.63 14.70 -19.88
C PRO A 170 15.52 14.96 -21.11
N ASP A 171 16.76 14.47 -21.10
CA ASP A 171 17.75 14.62 -22.16
C ASP A 171 17.77 13.49 -23.21
N VAL A 172 16.85 12.52 -23.13
CA VAL A 172 16.72 11.45 -24.13
C VAL A 172 15.74 11.88 -25.22
N ASP A 173 16.20 11.86 -26.48
CA ASP A 173 15.43 12.22 -27.67
C ASP A 173 14.29 11.23 -27.96
N TYR A 174 13.12 11.75 -28.37
CA TYR A 174 11.89 10.97 -28.61
C TYR A 174 12.00 9.98 -29.78
N THR A 175 12.87 10.25 -30.75
CA THR A 175 12.96 9.51 -32.02
C THR A 175 14.16 8.56 -32.09
N GLY A 176 14.98 8.52 -31.04
CA GLY A 176 16.16 7.65 -30.97
C GLY A 176 15.85 6.27 -30.39
N SER A 177 16.62 5.26 -30.79
CA SER A 177 16.62 3.95 -30.15
C SER A 177 17.26 4.04 -28.76
N ALA A 178 16.43 4.10 -27.71
CA ALA A 178 16.87 4.10 -26.32
C ALA A 178 16.74 2.70 -25.69
N GLN A 179 17.65 2.36 -24.76
CA GLN A 179 17.51 1.16 -23.94
C GLN A 179 16.38 1.36 -22.93
N ALA A 180 15.31 0.57 -23.06
CA ALA A 180 14.19 0.58 -22.13
C ALA A 180 14.41 -0.45 -21.01
N HIS A 181 14.17 -0.05 -19.76
CA HIS A 181 14.14 -0.97 -18.62
C HIS A 181 12.69 -1.13 -18.15
N LEU A 182 12.21 -2.37 -18.09
CA LEU A 182 10.86 -2.65 -17.65
C LEU A 182 10.87 -2.98 -16.15
N GLN A 183 10.21 -2.16 -15.34
CA GLN A 183 9.99 -2.43 -13.93
C GLN A 183 8.49 -2.59 -13.69
N SER A 184 8.05 -3.80 -13.34
CA SER A 184 6.65 -4.04 -12.99
C SER A 184 6.40 -3.65 -11.54
N LYS A 185 5.39 -2.80 -11.34
CA LYS A 185 4.85 -2.48 -10.03
C LYS A 185 3.58 -3.32 -9.87
N ALA A 186 3.51 -4.16 -8.83
CA ALA A 186 2.28 -4.90 -8.55
C ALA A 186 1.19 -3.89 -8.17
N SER A 187 0.30 -3.59 -9.11
CA SER A 187 -0.89 -2.78 -8.86
C SER A 187 -1.84 -3.61 -8.02
N MET A 188 -1.83 -3.38 -6.71
CA MET A 188 -2.81 -3.96 -5.80
C MET A 188 -4.05 -3.06 -5.82
N THR A 189 -4.91 -3.29 -6.81
CA THR A 189 -6.34 -2.91 -6.79
C THR A 189 -7.14 -3.90 -5.95
#